data_AF-A0A920UWM3-F1
#
_entry.id   AF-A0A920UWM3-F1
#
_cell.length_a   1.000
_cell.length_b   1.000
_cell.length_c   1.000
_cell.angle_alpha   90.00
_cell.angle_beta   90.00
_cell.angle_gamma   90.00
#
_symmetry.space_group_name_H-M   'P 1'
#
loop_
_entity.id
_entity.type
_entity.pdbx_description
1 polymer ?
#
loop_
_entity_poly.entity_id
_entity_poly.type
_entity_poly.pdbx_seq_one_letter_code
_entity_poly.pdbx_strand_id
1 'polypeptide(L)'
;MIQQHGRYPYSSIISRPDYSWPDDKRLALYVALNVEVFSYGEGKGAGVAPPDQARSDSVYSWRDYGNRVGIWRLLELFDALDMPF
;
A
#
# COMPACT_ATOMS: atom_id res chain seq x y z
N MET A 1 7.43 -24.86 -23.72
CA MET A 1 6.43 -23.89 -23.22
C MET A 1 7.05 -23.11 -22.06
N ILE A 2 6.80 -21.80 -21.98
CA ILE A 2 7.30 -20.95 -20.89
C ILE A 2 6.40 -21.15 -19.66
N GLN A 3 6.99 -21.23 -18.47
CA GLN A 3 6.22 -21.29 -17.22
C GLN A 3 5.35 -20.04 -17.07
N GLN A 4 4.09 -20.23 -16.72
CA GLN A 4 3.12 -19.15 -16.49
C GLN A 4 2.62 -19.22 -15.05
N HIS A 5 2.20 -18.08 -14.49
CA HIS A 5 1.71 -18.00 -13.11
C HIS A 5 0.35 -18.69 -12.89
N GLY A 6 -0.41 -18.98 -13.95
CA GLY A 6 -1.66 -19.76 -13.88
C GLY A 6 -2.85 -19.09 -13.17
N ARG A 7 -2.78 -17.79 -12.87
CA ARG A 7 -3.82 -17.07 -12.11
C ARG A 7 -4.91 -16.44 -12.99
N TYR A 8 -4.57 -16.05 -14.20
CA TYR A 8 -5.46 -15.42 -15.17
C TYR A 8 -4.86 -15.54 -16.59
N PRO A 9 -5.69 -15.50 -17.65
CA PRO A 9 -5.20 -15.52 -19.03
C PRO A 9 -4.57 -14.17 -19.42
N TYR A 10 -3.73 -14.19 -20.44
CA TYR A 10 -3.26 -12.95 -21.08
C TYR A 10 -4.44 -12.16 -21.65
N SER A 11 -4.47 -10.84 -21.37
CA SER A 11 -5.47 -9.91 -21.91
C SER A 11 -4.76 -8.62 -22.35
N SER A 12 -4.66 -8.43 -23.67
CA SER A 12 -4.04 -7.24 -24.25
C SER A 12 -4.95 -6.01 -24.09
N ILE A 13 -4.36 -4.83 -23.97
CA ILE A 13 -5.13 -3.60 -23.74
C ILE A 13 -6.11 -3.29 -24.87
N ILE A 14 -5.75 -3.63 -26.13
CA ILE A 14 -6.57 -3.40 -27.32
C ILE A 14 -7.76 -4.35 -27.44
N SER A 15 -7.77 -5.46 -26.71
CA SER A 15 -8.85 -6.44 -26.74
C SER A 15 -9.73 -6.40 -25.48
N ARG A 16 -9.46 -5.49 -24.54
CA ARG A 16 -10.26 -5.38 -23.33
C ARG A 16 -11.62 -4.80 -23.66
N PRO A 17 -12.72 -5.41 -23.19
CA PRO A 17 -14.05 -4.85 -23.35
C PRO A 17 -14.13 -3.51 -22.61
N ASP A 18 -14.98 -2.63 -23.12
CA ASP A 18 -15.26 -1.39 -22.40
C ASP A 18 -16.12 -1.66 -21.17
N TYR A 19 -15.83 -0.97 -20.07
CA TYR A 19 -16.49 -1.12 -18.78
C TYR A 19 -16.65 0.24 -18.10
N SER A 20 -17.82 0.46 -17.50
CA SER A 20 -18.12 1.59 -16.65
C SER A 20 -18.50 1.10 -15.26
N TRP A 21 -18.02 1.83 -14.25
CA TRP A 21 -18.46 1.71 -12.86
C TRP A 21 -19.85 2.34 -12.70
N PRO A 22 -20.52 2.21 -11.53
CA PRO A 22 -21.76 2.93 -11.24
C PRO A 22 -21.67 4.43 -11.59
N ASP A 23 -22.78 5.02 -11.99
CA ASP A 23 -22.88 6.41 -12.45
C ASP A 23 -21.99 6.76 -13.66
N ASP A 24 -21.83 5.80 -14.57
CA ASP A 24 -21.04 5.91 -15.81
C ASP A 24 -19.57 6.32 -15.61
N LYS A 25 -19.03 6.09 -14.41
CA LYS A 25 -17.63 6.45 -14.08
C LYS A 25 -16.65 5.52 -14.78
N ARG A 26 -15.52 6.08 -15.22
CA ARG A 26 -14.47 5.37 -15.97
C ARG A 26 -13.31 4.90 -15.11
N LEU A 27 -13.27 5.32 -13.84
CA LEU A 27 -12.22 5.01 -12.90
C LEU A 27 -12.81 4.78 -11.51
N ALA A 28 -12.42 3.68 -10.86
CA ALA A 28 -12.57 3.50 -9.44
C ALA A 28 -11.20 3.70 -8.78
N LEU A 29 -11.15 4.53 -7.74
CA LEU A 29 -9.98 4.72 -6.90
C LEU A 29 -10.21 3.99 -5.58
N TYR A 30 -9.28 3.14 -5.20
CA TYR A 30 -9.25 2.49 -3.89
C TYR A 30 -7.94 2.86 -3.19
N VAL A 31 -8.06 3.49 -2.02
CA VAL A 31 -6.92 3.85 -1.17
C VAL A 31 -6.86 2.85 -0.02
N ALA A 32 -5.87 1.96 -0.05
CA ALA A 32 -5.64 0.99 1.02
C ALA A 32 -4.65 1.56 2.05
N LEU A 33 -5.15 1.95 3.22
CA LEU A 33 -4.29 2.35 4.34
C LEU A 33 -3.84 1.12 5.13
N ASN A 34 -2.57 0.73 4.97
CA ASN A 34 -1.99 -0.35 5.76
C ASN A 34 -1.61 0.16 7.15
N VAL A 35 -1.99 -0.60 8.18
CA VAL A 35 -1.58 -0.36 9.57
C VAL A 35 -0.72 -1.52 10.02
N GLU A 36 0.57 -1.27 10.21
CA GLU A 36 1.56 -2.29 10.51
C GLU A 36 2.29 -1.95 11.81
N VAL A 37 2.40 -2.93 12.71
CA VAL A 37 3.13 -2.80 13.96
C VAL A 37 4.36 -3.69 13.91
N PHE A 38 5.52 -3.11 14.26
CA PHE A 38 6.80 -3.79 14.18
C PHE A 38 7.44 -3.89 15.57
N SER A 39 7.95 -5.07 15.91
CA SER A 39 8.77 -5.28 17.10
C SER A 39 10.09 -4.51 17.02
N TYR A 40 10.53 -3.94 18.14
CA TYR A 40 11.82 -3.28 18.25
C TYR A 40 12.97 -4.31 18.19
N GLY A 41 14.01 -4.04 17.39
CA GLY A 41 15.19 -4.92 17.26
C GLY A 41 14.97 -6.26 16.55
N GLU A 42 13.74 -6.56 16.11
CA GLU A 42 13.35 -7.85 15.54
C GLU A 42 12.80 -7.74 14.11
N GLY A 43 12.76 -8.89 13.43
CA GLY A 43 12.20 -9.00 12.08
C GLY A 43 13.13 -8.49 10.98
N LYS A 44 12.59 -8.49 9.75
CA LYS A 44 13.24 -7.84 8.62
C LYS A 44 12.97 -6.33 8.71
N GLY A 45 14.03 -5.53 8.62
CA GLY A 45 13.92 -4.07 8.55
C GLY A 45 13.29 -3.60 7.24
N ALA A 46 13.15 -2.29 7.10
CA ALA A 46 12.70 -1.71 5.85
C ALA A 46 13.70 -2.06 4.73
N GLY A 47 13.20 -2.57 3.59
CA GLY A 47 14.05 -2.93 2.45
C GLY A 47 14.77 -1.74 1.79
N VAL A 48 14.46 -0.52 2.23
CA VAL A 48 15.15 0.72 1.84
C VAL A 48 16.49 0.87 2.57
N ALA A 49 16.61 0.30 3.77
CA ALA A 49 17.86 0.32 4.52
C ALA A 49 18.77 -0.83 4.08
N PRO A 50 20.09 -0.63 4.05
CA PRO A 50 21.06 -1.72 3.95
C PRO A 50 20.74 -2.85 4.95
N PRO A 51 20.94 -4.14 4.60
CA PRO A 51 20.54 -5.27 5.46
C PRO A 51 21.11 -5.23 6.88
N ASP A 52 22.31 -4.66 7.06
CA ASP A 52 22.99 -4.46 8.34
C ASP A 52 22.36 -3.34 9.19
N GLN A 53 21.68 -2.39 8.57
CA GLN A 53 21.03 -1.24 9.22
C GLN A 53 19.52 -1.43 9.44
N ALA A 54 18.98 -2.53 8.94
CA ALA A 54 17.58 -2.93 9.03
C ALA A 54 17.01 -2.90 10.45
N ARG A 55 17.86 -3.03 11.48
CA ARG A 55 17.50 -3.05 12.91
C ARG A 55 17.97 -1.81 13.68
N SER A 56 18.43 -0.78 12.99
CA SER A 56 18.86 0.47 13.63
C SER A 56 17.69 1.23 14.25
N ASP A 57 17.98 2.02 15.28
CA ASP A 57 17.01 2.91 15.92
C ASP A 57 16.37 3.88 14.93
N SER A 58 17.16 4.37 13.97
CA SER A 58 16.67 5.28 12.92
C SER A 58 15.57 4.61 12.10
N VAL A 59 15.75 3.35 11.69
CA VAL A 59 14.74 2.61 10.91
C VAL A 59 13.51 2.32 11.77
N TYR A 60 13.69 1.98 13.04
CA TYR A 60 12.56 1.77 13.95
C TYR A 60 11.75 3.07 14.17
N SER A 61 12.44 4.20 14.35
CA SER A 61 11.80 5.50 14.62
C SER A 61 10.82 5.91 13.52
N TRP A 62 11.12 5.60 12.26
CA TRP A 62 10.22 5.87 11.13
C TRP A 62 8.95 5.01 11.18
N ARG A 63 9.08 3.74 11.58
CA ARG A 63 7.93 2.82 11.75
C ARG A 63 7.05 3.28 12.89
N ASP A 64 7.66 3.62 14.02
CA ASP A 64 6.94 4.10 15.20
C ASP A 64 6.22 5.43 14.92
N TYR A 65 6.85 6.32 14.14
CA TYR A 65 6.21 7.56 13.69
C TYR A 65 4.90 7.32 12.93
N GLY A 66 4.86 6.30 12.06
CA GLY A 66 3.65 5.93 11.31
C GLY A 66 2.46 5.69 12.23
N ASN A 67 2.64 4.89 13.28
CA ASN A 67 1.57 4.54 14.22
C ASN A 67 1.27 5.64 15.25
N ARG A 68 2.25 6.50 15.57
CA ARG A 68 2.08 7.54 16.59
C ARG A 68 1.61 8.87 16.05
N VAL A 69 1.93 9.18 14.79
CA VAL A 69 1.66 10.50 14.18
C VAL A 69 1.07 10.35 12.78
N GLY A 70 1.67 9.52 11.93
CA GLY A 70 1.31 9.42 10.51
C GLY A 70 -0.15 9.04 10.30
N ILE A 71 -0.63 8.01 11.00
CA ILE A 71 -2.00 7.50 10.86
C ILE A 71 -3.04 8.58 11.20
N TRP A 72 -2.84 9.33 12.28
CA TRP A 72 -3.78 10.36 12.71
C TRP A 72 -3.90 11.50 11.70
N ARG A 73 -2.76 11.93 11.13
CA ARG A 73 -2.76 12.94 10.06
C ARG A 73 -3.45 12.46 8.79
N LEU A 74 -3.33 11.17 8.46
CA LEU A 74 -4.01 10.60 7.29
C LEU A 74 -5.52 10.48 7.53
N LEU A 75 -5.94 10.08 8.73
CA LEU A 75 -7.36 10.04 9.10
C LEU A 75 -7.98 11.44 9.03
N GLU A 76 -7.32 12.46 9.58
CA GLU A 76 -7.76 13.86 9.47
C GLU A 76 -7.86 14.33 8.01
N LEU A 77 -6.91 13.93 7.15
CA LEU A 77 -6.93 14.26 5.73
C LEU A 77 -8.09 13.58 5.00
N PHE A 78 -8.34 12.30 5.27
CA PHE A 78 -9.44 11.59 4.61
C PHE A 78 -10.80 12.14 5.03
N ASP A 79 -10.97 12.46 6.31
CA ASP A 79 -12.16 13.16 6.81
C ASP A 79 -12.36 14.51 6.11
N ALA A 80 -11.30 15.32 6.01
CA ALA A 80 -11.36 16.62 5.32
C ALA A 80 -11.65 16.53 3.80
N LEU A 81 -11.44 15.37 3.19
CA LEU A 81 -11.72 15.12 1.77
C LEU A 81 -13.05 14.39 1.54
N ASP A 82 -13.85 14.17 2.60
CA ASP A 82 -15.03 13.30 2.58
C ASP A 82 -14.73 11.92 1.96
N MET A 83 -13.50 11.43 2.15
CA MET A 83 -13.10 10.12 1.66
C MET A 83 -13.51 9.04 2.66
N PRO A 84 -14.13 7.95 2.18
CA PRO A 84 -14.50 6.84 3.05
C PRO A 84 -13.24 6.12 3.57
N PHE A 85 -13.21 5.81 4.86
CA PHE A 85 -12.21 4.96 5.53
C PHE A 85 -12.87 3.95 6.46
#